data_AF-A0A0D3JMT7-F1
#
_entry.id   AF-A0A0D3JMT7-F1
#
_cell.length_a   1.000
_cell.length_b   1.000
_cell.length_c   1.000
_cell.angle_alpha   90.00
_cell.angle_beta   90.00
_cell.angle_gamma   90.00
#
_symmetry.space_group_name_H-M   'P 1'
#
loop_
_entity.id
_entity.type
_entity.pdbx_description
1 polymer ?
#
loop_
_entity_poly.entity_id
_entity_poly.type
_entity_poly.pdbx_seq_one_letter_code
_entity_poly.pdbx_strand_id
1 'polypeptide(L)'
;MPFLQVDLGRGVREKVPVAPNTTLREVLSAACTKRGLDVATRGLRHGRTRKHLDLSITFRLSGLDNNALIEVVEDGHTAPRGSSQAPCRVAVQLESGDRRTGSLGDESSLLEVVRALCPEQLADGAMPAGHAPAILYGGSGDLRVVATGEDQLRSTTLASLGVARGSAVLVRFVSLPAEGGPE
;
A
#
# COMPACT_ATOMS: atom_id res chain seq x y z
N MET A 1 -3.02 39.20 0.25
CA MET A 1 -3.33 37.95 -0.49
C MET A 1 -3.04 36.79 0.43
N PRO A 2 -3.94 35.79 0.55
CA PRO A 2 -3.64 34.60 1.35
C PRO A 2 -2.50 33.81 0.72
N PHE A 3 -1.68 33.17 1.55
CA PHE A 3 -0.61 32.30 1.09
C PHE A 3 -0.47 31.11 2.04
N LEU A 4 -0.01 29.99 1.48
CA LEU A 4 0.28 28.76 2.21
C LEU A 4 1.80 28.55 2.29
N GLN A 5 2.26 27.99 3.41
CA GLN A 5 3.64 27.57 3.57
C GLN A 5 3.75 26.09 3.24
N VAL A 6 4.40 25.75 2.14
CA VAL A 6 4.55 24.38 1.64
C VAL A 6 5.98 23.89 1.95
N ASP A 7 6.11 22.95 2.88
CA ASP A 7 7.36 22.28 3.21
C ASP A 7 7.56 21.05 2.31
N LEU A 8 8.65 21.02 1.54
CA LEU A 8 8.91 19.97 0.55
C LEU A 8 9.82 18.84 1.10
N GLY A 9 9.89 18.64 2.41
CA GLY A 9 10.62 17.54 3.05
C GLY A 9 12.13 17.70 3.13
N ARG A 10 12.68 18.87 2.73
CA ARG A 10 14.12 19.21 2.87
C ARG A 10 14.37 20.37 3.85
N GLY A 11 13.39 20.70 4.70
CA GLY A 11 13.46 21.87 5.58
C GLY A 11 13.35 23.22 4.84
N VAL A 12 13.01 23.18 3.56
CA VAL A 12 12.77 24.38 2.73
C VAL A 12 11.26 24.59 2.64
N ARG A 13 10.82 25.74 3.16
CA ARG A 13 9.42 26.17 3.13
C ARG A 13 9.22 27.16 2.01
N GLU A 14 8.32 26.84 1.11
CA GLU A 14 7.95 27.72 0.02
C GLU A 14 6.64 28.45 0.31
N LYS A 15 6.57 29.73 -0.04
CA LYS A 15 5.33 30.51 0.05
C LYS A 15 4.60 30.41 -1.29
N VAL A 16 3.43 29.77 -1.28
CA VAL A 16 2.56 29.68 -2.45
C VAL A 16 1.37 30.61 -2.23
N PRO A 17 1.19 31.66 -3.06
CA PRO A 17 0.00 32.49 -3.00
C PRO A 17 -1.23 31.67 -3.40
N VAL A 18 -2.31 31.78 -2.64
CA VAL A 18 -3.54 31.01 -2.89
C VAL A 18 -4.76 31.91 -2.92
N ALA A 19 -5.68 31.62 -3.83
CA ALA A 19 -7.01 32.20 -3.84
C ALA A 19 -7.99 31.27 -3.10
N PRO A 20 -9.12 31.78 -2.59
CA PRO A 20 -10.13 30.95 -1.93
C PRO A 20 -10.68 29.83 -2.83
N ASN A 21 -10.65 30.02 -4.15
CA ASN A 21 -11.09 29.05 -5.16
C ASN A 21 -9.96 28.15 -5.69
N THR A 22 -8.71 28.39 -5.28
CA THR A 22 -7.57 27.55 -5.70
C THR A 22 -7.70 26.17 -5.08
N THR A 23 -7.50 25.14 -5.89
CA THR A 23 -7.50 23.75 -5.43
C THR A 23 -6.18 23.38 -4.76
N LEU A 24 -6.23 22.48 -3.77
CA LEU A 24 -5.00 22.02 -3.12
C LEU A 24 -4.05 21.28 -4.09
N ARG A 25 -4.59 20.63 -5.12
CA ARG A 25 -3.80 20.08 -6.23
C ARG A 25 -3.01 21.15 -6.98
N GLU A 26 -3.60 22.32 -7.27
CA GLU A 26 -2.88 23.42 -7.90
C GLU A 26 -1.77 23.98 -7.01
N VAL A 27 -2.01 24.06 -5.70
CA VAL A 27 -0.99 24.48 -4.73
C VAL A 27 0.20 23.52 -4.73
N LEU A 28 -0.09 22.20 -4.70
CA LEU A 28 0.93 21.16 -4.81
C LEU A 28 1.68 21.27 -6.15
N SER A 29 0.95 21.46 -7.26
CA SER A 29 1.55 21.60 -8.58
C SER A 29 2.49 22.81 -8.65
N ALA A 30 2.07 23.97 -8.15
CA ALA A 30 2.90 25.18 -8.13
C ALA A 30 4.19 24.99 -7.31
N ALA A 31 4.11 24.28 -6.17
CA ALA A 31 5.27 23.98 -5.33
C ALA A 31 6.20 22.92 -5.96
N CYS A 32 5.63 21.91 -6.60
CA CYS A 32 6.37 20.83 -7.25
C CYS A 32 7.05 21.28 -8.56
N THR A 33 6.38 22.10 -9.39
CA THR A 33 6.93 22.64 -10.64
C THR A 33 8.21 23.43 -10.40
N LYS A 34 8.31 24.19 -9.32
CA LYS A 34 9.52 24.95 -9.00
C LYS A 34 10.74 24.11 -8.64
N ARG A 35 10.55 22.85 -8.23
CA ARG A 35 11.64 21.94 -7.86
C ARG A 35 11.76 20.73 -8.80
N GLY A 36 10.96 20.67 -9.86
CA GLY A 36 10.93 19.54 -10.80
C GLY A 36 10.46 18.23 -10.15
N LEU A 37 9.56 18.31 -9.16
CA LEU A 37 9.07 17.15 -8.42
C LEU A 37 7.77 16.65 -9.05
N ASP A 38 7.59 15.34 -9.07
CA ASP A 38 6.41 14.72 -9.68
C ASP A 38 5.16 14.92 -8.80
N VAL A 39 4.15 15.57 -9.35
CA VAL A 39 2.90 15.91 -8.63
C VAL A 39 2.02 14.67 -8.42
N ALA A 40 2.15 13.64 -9.27
CA ALA A 40 1.28 12.47 -9.27
C ALA A 40 1.60 11.48 -8.14
N THR A 41 2.85 11.45 -7.69
CA THR A 41 3.34 10.59 -6.60
C THR A 41 3.33 11.28 -5.22
N ARG A 42 2.73 12.48 -5.13
CA ARG A 42 2.85 13.35 -3.96
C ARG A 42 1.50 13.80 -3.42
N GLY A 43 1.48 13.93 -2.10
CA GLY A 43 0.30 14.26 -1.32
C GLY A 43 0.59 15.46 -0.42
N LEU A 44 -0.47 16.07 0.09
CA LEU A 44 -0.39 17.16 1.03
C LEU A 44 -0.84 16.70 2.41
N ARG A 45 -0.08 17.06 3.44
CA ARG A 45 -0.41 16.80 4.84
C ARG A 45 -0.38 18.09 5.62
N HIS A 46 -1.37 18.32 6.48
CA HIS A 46 -1.33 19.46 7.37
C HIS A 46 -0.16 19.32 8.36
N GLY A 47 0.74 20.29 8.42
CA GLY A 47 1.93 20.23 9.27
C GLY A 47 1.60 20.21 10.77
N ARG A 48 0.50 20.88 11.17
CA ARG A 48 0.08 20.96 12.58
C ARG A 48 -0.71 19.73 13.06
N THR A 49 -1.61 19.22 12.23
CA THR A 49 -2.52 18.12 12.60
C THR A 49 -2.03 16.77 12.08
N ARG A 50 -0.96 16.75 11.27
CA ARG A 50 -0.50 15.58 10.49
C ARG A 50 -1.62 14.87 9.70
N LYS A 51 -2.71 15.57 9.41
CA LYS A 51 -3.86 15.03 8.68
C LYS A 51 -3.59 15.11 7.17
N HIS A 52 -3.84 14.03 6.44
CA HIS A 52 -3.81 14.06 4.98
C HIS A 52 -4.92 14.97 4.45
N LEU A 53 -4.55 15.83 3.51
CA LEU A 53 -5.45 16.77 2.86
C LEU A 53 -5.92 16.18 1.54
N ASP A 54 -7.22 16.29 1.28
CA ASP A 54 -7.77 15.90 0.00
C ASP A 54 -7.31 16.90 -1.09
N LEU A 55 -6.76 16.39 -2.20
CA LEU A 55 -6.25 17.27 -3.27
C LEU A 55 -7.36 17.82 -4.17
N SER A 56 -8.58 17.28 -4.09
CA SER A 56 -9.73 17.66 -4.91
C SER A 56 -10.51 18.86 -4.35
N ILE A 57 -10.32 19.19 -3.07
CA ILE A 57 -10.98 20.32 -2.43
C ILE A 57 -10.23 21.65 -2.63
N THR A 58 -10.97 22.75 -2.53
CA THR A 58 -10.42 24.11 -2.57
C THR A 58 -9.85 24.53 -1.22
N PHE A 59 -8.96 25.54 -1.22
CA PHE A 59 -8.41 26.13 0.00
C PHE A 59 -9.51 26.50 1.02
N ARG A 60 -10.62 27.10 0.56
CA ARG A 60 -11.75 27.45 1.43
C ARG A 60 -12.42 26.23 2.09
N LEU A 61 -12.51 25.11 1.37
CA LEU A 61 -13.13 23.87 1.85
C LEU A 61 -12.17 22.98 2.64
N SER A 62 -10.86 23.22 2.52
CA SER A 62 -9.83 22.47 3.22
C SER A 62 -9.78 22.72 4.72
N GLY A 63 -10.39 23.81 5.20
CA GLY A 63 -10.30 24.23 6.59
C GLY A 63 -8.89 24.70 6.98
N LEU A 64 -8.05 25.03 6.01
CA LEU A 64 -6.73 25.59 6.24
C LEU A 64 -6.82 27.08 6.54
N ASP A 65 -6.11 27.49 7.59
CA ASP A 65 -5.93 28.91 7.91
C ASP A 65 -5.01 29.60 6.90
N ASN A 66 -5.08 30.94 6.86
CA ASN A 66 -4.07 31.72 6.16
C ASN A 66 -2.69 31.48 6.81
N ASN A 67 -1.64 31.33 6.00
CA ASN A 67 -0.30 30.97 6.45
C ASN A 67 -0.21 29.59 7.12
N ALA A 68 -1.16 28.68 6.85
CA ALA A 68 -1.06 27.30 7.32
C ALA A 68 0.19 26.62 6.74
N LEU A 69 0.82 25.80 7.57
CA LEU A 69 1.95 24.95 7.19
C LEU A 69 1.42 23.63 6.63
N ILE A 70 1.78 23.34 5.39
CA ILE A 70 1.48 22.11 4.69
C ILE A 70 2.78 21.43 4.35
N GLU A 71 2.85 20.14 4.59
CA GLU A 71 3.98 19.29 4.27
C GLU A 71 3.63 18.50 3.01
N VAL A 72 4.50 18.56 2.01
CA VAL A 72 4.45 17.67 0.86
C VAL A 72 5.06 16.37 1.30
N VAL A 73 4.20 15.37 1.40
CA VAL A 73 4.62 14.01 1.69
C VAL A 73 4.70 13.26 0.38
N GLU A 74 5.75 12.45 0.24
CA GLU A 74 5.73 11.43 -0.81
C GLU A 74 4.59 10.50 -0.45
N ASP A 75 3.60 10.48 -1.32
CA ASP A 75 2.37 9.79 -1.01
C ASP A 75 2.62 8.30 -1.28
N GLY A 76 3.22 7.63 -0.29
CA GLY A 76 3.26 6.18 -0.25
C GLY A 76 1.86 5.53 -0.18
N HIS A 77 0.79 6.32 -0.26
CA HIS A 77 -0.62 5.92 -0.27
C HIS A 77 -1.34 6.23 -1.61
N THR A 78 -0.68 6.89 -2.57
CA THR A 78 -1.12 7.09 -3.94
C THR A 78 0.01 6.69 -4.88
N ALA A 79 0.38 5.41 -4.82
CA ALA A 79 0.66 4.76 -6.09
C ALA A 79 -0.62 4.93 -6.92
N PRO A 80 -0.58 5.55 -8.11
CA PRO A 80 -1.75 5.62 -8.98
C PRO A 80 -2.29 4.20 -9.13
N ARG A 81 -3.55 4.01 -8.74
CA ARG A 81 -4.29 2.78 -9.02
C ARG A 81 -4.26 2.61 -10.52
N GLY A 82 -3.42 1.69 -11.01
CA GLY A 82 -3.24 1.41 -12.43
C GLY A 82 -1.98 1.97 -13.11
N SER A 83 -0.93 2.45 -12.42
CA SER A 83 0.36 2.48 -13.12
C SER A 83 0.83 1.04 -13.32
N SER A 84 1.35 0.76 -14.52
CA SER A 84 2.00 -0.51 -14.89
C SER A 84 3.24 -0.84 -14.06
N GLN A 85 3.44 -0.19 -12.91
CA GLN A 85 4.57 -0.35 -11.99
C GLN A 85 4.17 -0.19 -10.51
N ALA A 86 2.88 0.07 -10.18
CA ALA A 86 2.44 0.20 -8.80
C ALA A 86 2.52 -1.15 -8.08
N PRO A 87 3.29 -1.27 -6.98
CA PRO A 87 3.36 -2.53 -6.24
C PRO A 87 2.00 -2.83 -5.59
N CYS A 88 1.57 -4.08 -5.68
CA CYS A 88 0.44 -4.62 -4.93
C CYS A 88 0.81 -4.65 -3.44
N ARG A 89 -0.07 -4.12 -2.58
CA ARG A 89 0.12 -4.20 -1.14
C ARG A 89 -0.47 -5.52 -0.65
N VAL A 90 0.37 -6.41 -0.13
CA VAL A 90 -0.06 -7.75 0.31
C VAL A 90 0.09 -7.85 1.81
N ALA A 91 -0.96 -8.31 2.47
CA ALA A 91 -0.99 -8.60 3.90
C ALA A 91 -1.18 -10.10 4.09
N VAL A 92 -0.20 -10.77 4.69
CA VAL A 92 -0.28 -12.17 5.10
C VAL A 92 -0.69 -12.20 6.57
N GLN A 93 -1.85 -12.78 6.84
CA GLN A 93 -2.29 -13.08 8.19
C GLN A 93 -1.86 -14.50 8.57
N LEU A 94 -1.06 -14.61 9.62
CA LEU A 94 -0.62 -15.87 10.21
C LEU A 94 -1.74 -16.51 11.03
N GLU A 95 -1.64 -17.81 11.28
CA GLU A 95 -2.53 -18.54 12.17
C GLU A 95 -2.52 -18.00 13.61
N SER A 96 -1.38 -17.45 14.04
CA SER A 96 -1.22 -16.76 15.33
C SER A 96 -2.01 -15.44 15.42
N GLY A 97 -2.60 -14.98 14.31
CA GLY A 97 -3.33 -13.71 14.21
C GLY A 97 -2.48 -12.51 13.79
N ASP A 98 -1.15 -12.66 13.78
CA ASP A 98 -0.20 -11.65 13.34
C ASP A 98 -0.38 -11.33 11.85
N ARG A 99 -0.19 -10.06 11.48
CA ARG A 99 -0.37 -9.57 10.10
C ARG A 99 0.94 -8.98 9.60
N ARG A 100 1.57 -9.66 8.65
CA ARG A 100 2.76 -9.16 7.95
C ARG A 100 2.34 -8.50 6.65
N THR A 101 2.65 -7.22 6.51
CA THR A 101 2.31 -6.46 5.29
C THR A 101 3.57 -6.10 4.52
N GLY A 102 3.53 -6.22 3.20
CA GLY A 102 4.56 -5.66 2.33
C GLY A 102 4.05 -5.35 0.94
N SER A 103 4.97 -4.93 0.09
CA SER A 103 4.69 -4.42 -1.25
C SER A 103 5.39 -5.31 -2.26
N LEU A 104 4.63 -5.97 -3.12
CA LEU A 104 5.11 -6.96 -4.10
C LEU A 104 4.55 -6.66 -5.49
N GLY A 105 5.20 -7.16 -6.53
CA GLY A 105 4.68 -7.08 -7.90
C GLY A 105 3.52 -8.05 -8.11
N ASP A 106 2.64 -7.77 -9.07
CA ASP A 106 1.56 -8.68 -9.47
C ASP A 106 2.05 -10.00 -10.10
N GLU A 107 3.27 -10.01 -10.63
CA GLU A 107 3.95 -11.22 -11.14
C GLU A 107 4.55 -12.09 -10.02
N SER A 108 4.58 -11.59 -8.77
CA SER A 108 5.10 -12.36 -7.65
C SER A 108 4.17 -13.55 -7.32
N SER A 109 4.76 -14.74 -7.23
CA SER A 109 4.09 -15.96 -6.75
C SER A 109 3.75 -15.86 -5.27
N LEU A 110 2.70 -16.53 -4.83
CA LEU A 110 2.34 -16.61 -3.41
C LEU A 110 3.48 -17.15 -2.53
N LEU A 111 4.30 -18.06 -3.06
CA LEU A 111 5.50 -18.56 -2.40
C LEU A 111 6.49 -17.43 -2.09
N GLU A 112 6.77 -16.57 -3.07
CA GLU A 112 7.67 -15.43 -2.92
C GLU A 112 7.11 -14.43 -1.90
N VAL A 113 5.79 -14.20 -1.92
CA VAL A 113 5.10 -13.36 -0.94
C VAL A 113 5.33 -13.88 0.48
N VAL A 114 5.12 -15.17 0.72
CA VAL A 114 5.32 -15.78 2.04
C VAL A 114 6.80 -15.75 2.43
N ARG A 115 7.72 -16.06 1.52
CA ARG A 115 9.17 -15.97 1.79
C ARG A 115 9.62 -14.56 2.13
N ALA A 116 9.04 -13.53 1.50
CA ALA A 116 9.39 -12.15 1.74
C ALA A 116 8.82 -11.60 3.06
N LEU A 117 7.60 -12.03 3.43
CA LEU A 117 6.87 -11.48 4.57
C LEU A 117 7.00 -12.30 5.86
N CYS A 118 7.05 -13.61 5.72
CA CYS A 118 7.02 -14.60 6.79
C CYS A 118 7.96 -15.79 6.46
N PRO A 119 9.25 -15.58 6.17
CA PRO A 119 10.16 -16.70 5.90
C PRO A 119 10.21 -17.71 7.05
N GLU A 120 9.92 -17.27 8.29
CA GLU A 120 9.87 -18.13 9.47
C GLU A 120 8.84 -19.26 9.36
N GLN A 121 7.76 -19.08 8.59
CA GLN A 121 6.72 -20.11 8.43
C GLN A 121 7.04 -21.16 7.37
N LEU A 122 7.98 -20.83 6.48
CA LEU A 122 8.46 -21.74 5.44
C LEU A 122 9.80 -22.39 5.84
N ALA A 123 10.29 -22.13 7.04
CA ALA A 123 11.51 -22.73 7.55
C ALA A 123 11.31 -24.22 7.87
N ASP A 124 12.38 -25.00 7.70
CA ASP A 124 12.39 -26.42 8.03
C ASP A 124 12.06 -26.61 9.52
N GLY A 125 10.96 -27.34 9.80
CA GLY A 125 10.44 -27.54 11.16
C GLY A 125 9.46 -26.48 11.68
N ALA A 126 9.11 -25.44 10.91
CA ALA A 126 8.05 -24.50 11.28
C ALA A 126 6.65 -25.12 11.24
N MET A 127 6.48 -26.15 10.42
CA MET A 127 5.23 -26.85 10.18
C MET A 127 5.25 -28.23 10.84
N PRO A 128 4.14 -28.70 11.41
CA PRO A 128 4.06 -30.06 11.93
C PRO A 128 4.26 -31.09 10.82
N ALA A 129 4.90 -32.22 11.13
CA ALA A 129 5.16 -33.29 10.17
C ALA A 129 3.86 -33.73 9.48
N GLY A 130 3.88 -33.82 8.14
CA GLY A 130 2.71 -34.15 7.34
C GLY A 130 1.76 -32.99 7.04
N HIS A 131 2.13 -31.73 7.35
CA HIS A 131 1.36 -30.55 6.97
C HIS A 131 2.03 -29.79 5.83
N ALA A 132 1.21 -29.23 4.93
CA ALA A 132 1.61 -28.42 3.80
C ALA A 132 1.15 -26.97 3.98
N PRO A 133 1.93 -25.99 3.51
CA PRO A 133 1.56 -24.58 3.58
C PRO A 133 0.35 -24.31 2.68
N ALA A 134 -0.69 -23.70 3.21
CA ALA A 134 -1.87 -23.33 2.44
C ALA A 134 -2.18 -21.86 2.58
N ILE A 135 -2.63 -21.25 1.48
CA ILE A 135 -3.10 -19.88 1.46
C ILE A 135 -4.60 -19.86 1.23
N LEU A 136 -5.29 -19.13 2.11
CA LEU A 136 -6.68 -18.79 1.93
C LEU A 136 -6.79 -17.35 1.43
N TYR A 137 -7.65 -17.17 0.44
CA TYR A 137 -7.98 -15.89 -0.15
C TYR A 137 -9.48 -15.81 -0.41
N GLY A 138 -10.05 -14.62 -0.21
CA GLY A 138 -11.48 -14.40 -0.34
C GLY A 138 -11.92 -13.03 0.17
N GLY A 139 -13.17 -12.69 -0.11
CA GLY A 139 -13.79 -11.42 0.30
C GLY A 139 -14.11 -11.35 1.80
N SER A 140 -14.87 -10.33 2.21
CA SER A 140 -15.18 -9.98 3.61
C SER A 140 -16.00 -11.01 4.43
N GLY A 141 -16.01 -12.28 4.05
CA GLY A 141 -16.69 -13.35 4.80
C GLY A 141 -16.49 -14.77 4.28
N ASP A 142 -15.91 -14.96 3.09
CA ASP A 142 -15.78 -16.28 2.44
C ASP A 142 -14.31 -16.52 2.06
N LEU A 143 -13.49 -16.97 3.02
CA LEU A 143 -12.11 -17.37 2.75
C LEU A 143 -12.08 -18.76 2.14
N ARG A 144 -11.47 -18.90 0.97
CA ARG A 144 -11.29 -20.18 0.29
C ARG A 144 -9.83 -20.53 0.18
N VAL A 145 -9.50 -21.81 0.28
CA VAL A 145 -8.15 -22.29 0.00
C VAL A 145 -7.89 -22.11 -1.49
N VAL A 146 -6.91 -21.28 -1.83
CA VAL A 146 -6.55 -20.98 -3.22
C VAL A 146 -5.29 -21.69 -3.68
N ALA A 147 -4.43 -22.05 -2.73
CA ALA A 147 -3.21 -22.80 -3.00
C ALA A 147 -2.84 -23.64 -1.78
N THR A 148 -2.46 -24.90 -2.01
CA THR A 148 -1.95 -25.82 -0.98
C THR A 148 -0.65 -26.48 -1.46
N GLY A 149 0.38 -26.43 -0.63
CA GLY A 149 1.72 -26.95 -0.94
C GLY A 149 2.57 -25.94 -1.71
N GLU A 150 3.89 -26.06 -1.57
CA GLU A 150 4.85 -25.13 -2.18
C GLU A 150 4.70 -25.04 -3.72
N ASP A 151 4.38 -26.16 -4.39
CA ASP A 151 4.16 -26.20 -5.83
C ASP A 151 2.99 -25.33 -6.30
N GLN A 152 1.83 -25.41 -5.61
CA GLN A 152 0.70 -24.54 -5.93
C GLN A 152 0.99 -23.09 -5.56
N LEU A 153 1.62 -22.83 -4.42
CA LEU A 153 2.02 -21.46 -4.03
C LEU A 153 2.98 -20.83 -5.05
N ARG A 154 3.82 -21.64 -5.70
CA ARG A 154 4.71 -21.17 -6.78
C ARG A 154 3.95 -20.91 -8.08
N SER A 155 2.98 -21.77 -8.42
CA SER A 155 2.18 -21.66 -9.64
C SER A 155 1.15 -20.52 -9.57
N THR A 156 0.61 -20.24 -8.40
CA THR A 156 -0.40 -19.18 -8.19
C THR A 156 0.27 -17.83 -7.95
N THR A 157 -0.02 -16.85 -8.81
CA THR A 157 0.44 -15.46 -8.68
C THR A 157 -0.66 -14.54 -8.17
N LEU A 158 -0.27 -13.36 -7.68
CA LEU A 158 -1.22 -12.32 -7.26
C LEU A 158 -2.14 -11.89 -8.43
N ALA A 159 -1.61 -11.83 -9.65
CA ALA A 159 -2.40 -11.60 -10.86
C ALA A 159 -3.47 -12.69 -11.07
N SER A 160 -3.13 -13.96 -10.83
CA SER A 160 -4.07 -15.10 -10.95
C SER A 160 -5.21 -15.03 -9.92
N LEU A 161 -4.95 -14.43 -8.75
CA LEU A 161 -5.97 -14.15 -7.73
C LEU A 161 -6.84 -12.92 -8.03
N GLY A 162 -6.62 -12.24 -9.15
CA GLY A 162 -7.34 -11.02 -9.51
C GLY A 162 -6.92 -9.80 -8.69
N VAL A 163 -5.74 -9.82 -8.06
CA VAL A 163 -5.21 -8.67 -7.32
C VAL A 163 -4.65 -7.67 -8.32
N ALA A 164 -5.41 -6.61 -8.57
CA ALA A 164 -4.99 -5.54 -9.47
C ALA A 164 -3.85 -4.70 -8.87
N ARG A 165 -2.94 -4.24 -9.74
CA ARG A 165 -1.82 -3.34 -9.38
C ARG A 165 -2.32 -2.11 -8.60
N GLY A 166 -1.67 -1.80 -7.47
CA GLY A 166 -2.09 -0.72 -6.56
C GLY A 166 -3.30 -1.05 -5.66
N SER A 167 -3.78 -2.30 -5.67
CA SER A 167 -4.76 -2.79 -4.69
C SER A 167 -4.07 -3.39 -3.46
N ALA A 168 -4.80 -3.42 -2.35
CA ALA A 168 -4.40 -4.10 -1.14
C ALA A 168 -5.15 -5.42 -1.02
N VAL A 169 -4.43 -6.51 -0.75
CA VAL A 169 -5.00 -7.84 -0.56
C VAL A 169 -4.61 -8.41 0.79
N LEU A 170 -5.55 -9.08 1.46
CA LEU A 170 -5.27 -9.87 2.65
C LEU A 170 -5.42 -11.35 2.31
N VAL A 171 -4.35 -12.10 2.54
CA VAL A 171 -4.30 -13.55 2.40
C VAL A 171 -4.02 -14.16 3.77
N ARG A 172 -4.60 -15.30 4.07
CA ARG A 172 -4.37 -16.00 5.32
C ARG A 172 -3.50 -17.22 5.07
N PHE A 173 -2.36 -17.28 5.74
CA PHE A 173 -1.49 -18.43 5.76
C PHE A 173 -1.96 -19.39 6.85
N VAL A 174 -2.10 -20.67 6.52
CA VAL A 174 -2.42 -21.74 7.47
C VAL A 174 -1.64 -22.99 7.12
N SER A 175 -1.28 -23.78 8.14
CA SER A 175 -0.84 -25.15 7.93
C SER A 175 -2.04 -26.09 7.76
N LEU A 176 -2.19 -26.73 6.61
CA LEU A 176 -3.18 -27.79 6.42
C LEU A 176 -2.48 -29.16 6.40
N PRO A 177 -3.12 -30.24 6.88
CA PRO A 177 -2.61 -31.58 6.65
C PRO A 177 -2.46 -31.80 5.14
N ALA A 178 -1.33 -32.37 4.71
CA ALA A 178 -1.12 -32.76 3.34
C ALA A 178 -2.09 -33.91 3.02
N GLU A 179 -3.26 -33.60 2.48
CA GLU A 179 -4.19 -34.60 1.92
C GLU A 179 -3.49 -35.28 0.74
N GLY A 180 -2.79 -36.37 1.04
CA GLY A 180 -1.87 -37.05 0.14
C GLY A 180 -0.73 -37.76 0.88
N GLY A 181 -1.01 -38.44 1.98
CA GLY A 181 -0.16 -39.52 2.47
C GLY A 181 -0.56 -40.83 1.76
N PRO A 182 0.38 -41.63 1.22
CA PRO A 182 0.04 -42.91 0.63
C PRO A 182 -0.49 -43.85 1.73
N GLU A 183 -1.67 -44.44 1.52
CA GLU A 183 -1.99 -45.75 2.10
C GLU A 183 -1.11 -46.83 1.45
#